data_AF-A0AB37Z1B2-F1
#
_entry.id   AF-A0AB37Z1B2-F1
#
_cell.length_a   1.000
_cell.length_b   1.000
_cell.length_c   1.000
_cell.angle_alpha   90.00
_cell.angle_beta   90.00
_cell.angle_gamma   90.00
#
_symmetry.space_group_name_H-M   'P 1'
#
loop_
_entity.id
_entity.type
_entity.pdbx_description
1 polymer ?
#
loop_
_entity_poly.entity_id
_entity_poly.type
_entity_poly.pdbx_seq_one_letter_code
_entity_poly.pdbx_strand_id
1 'polypeptide(L)'
;MELIAETKIDQELKANKITMGNFPKEPKKESFIRAENKAFKEEDVQSLKSQTAHIQNMYKIESKLKEPFLNTKSLSKDKYSDFLKNYVLDGQKYEFGAMKDSKIYFFQKYKDKPIFYNDQAMIVVELNEKNELVSYTQTMLTDLKEMGESEKTKQQEIITAQTALENLYLKNKVHGNTHVKEAQIGYATLTASTSNNQVLAPTWNLKTEQKQDFFVNAIEGQVMELGERENQVVDEHTGVRKNGVAF
;
A
#
# COMPACT_ATOMS: atom_id res chain seq x y z
N MET A 1 33.42 11.16 -17.61
CA MET A 1 32.01 11.48 -17.33
C MET A 1 31.24 11.17 -18.59
N GLU A 2 30.34 10.20 -18.53
CA GLU A 2 29.49 9.85 -19.66
C GLU A 2 28.29 10.81 -19.61
N LEU A 3 28.22 11.75 -20.56
CA LEU A 3 27.08 12.62 -20.74
C LEU A 3 25.95 11.78 -21.33
N ILE A 4 25.00 11.36 -20.50
CA ILE A 4 23.78 10.74 -20.98
C ILE A 4 22.98 11.85 -21.67
N ALA A 5 22.68 11.65 -22.96
CA ALA A 5 21.87 12.59 -23.72
C ALA A 5 20.45 12.65 -23.14
N GLU A 6 19.97 13.85 -22.90
CA GLU A 6 18.63 14.10 -22.38
C GLU A 6 17.57 13.68 -23.41
N THR A 7 16.57 12.91 -22.97
CA THR A 7 15.50 12.44 -23.85
C THR A 7 14.43 13.52 -24.07
N LYS A 8 13.56 13.33 -25.06
CA LYS A 8 12.39 14.22 -25.25
C LYS A 8 11.49 14.24 -24.01
N ILE A 9 11.34 13.10 -23.34
CA ILE A 9 10.49 13.00 -22.15
C ILE A 9 11.09 13.77 -20.97
N ASP A 10 12.41 13.72 -20.79
CA ASP A 10 13.11 14.52 -19.76
C ASP A 10 12.88 16.02 -19.95
N GLN A 11 12.94 16.50 -21.20
CA GLN A 11 12.70 17.90 -21.54
C GLN A 11 11.25 18.31 -21.23
N GLU A 12 10.28 17.45 -21.55
CA GLU A 12 8.87 17.69 -21.25
C GLU A 12 8.59 17.72 -19.74
N LEU A 13 9.18 16.80 -18.97
CA LEU A 13 9.07 16.81 -17.51
C LEU A 13 9.61 18.12 -16.92
N LYS A 14 10.81 18.54 -17.36
CA LYS A 14 11.42 19.82 -16.93
C LYS A 14 10.56 21.03 -17.31
N ALA A 15 10.05 21.08 -18.54
CA ALA A 15 9.19 22.17 -19.00
C ALA A 15 7.90 22.29 -18.17
N ASN A 16 7.35 21.16 -17.73
CA ASN A 16 6.19 21.10 -16.86
C ASN A 16 6.52 21.22 -15.37
N LYS A 17 7.79 21.47 -14.99
CA LYS A 17 8.25 21.53 -13.59
C LYS A 17 7.90 20.27 -12.80
N ILE A 18 7.97 19.11 -13.46
CA ILE A 18 7.84 17.80 -12.84
C ILE A 18 9.26 17.32 -12.52
N THR A 19 9.53 17.10 -11.24
CA THR A 19 10.89 16.82 -10.75
C THR A 19 10.88 15.71 -9.72
N MET A 20 12.06 15.10 -9.53
CA MET A 20 12.28 14.04 -8.58
C MET A 20 13.48 14.38 -7.69
N GLY A 21 13.39 14.05 -6.40
CA GLY A 21 14.50 14.15 -5.47
C GLY A 21 15.62 13.16 -5.78
N ASN A 22 16.75 13.33 -5.08
CA ASN A 22 17.84 12.36 -5.14
C ASN A 22 17.56 11.21 -4.16
N PHE A 23 17.38 10.01 -4.67
CA PHE A 23 17.13 8.82 -3.87
C PHE A 23 18.38 7.94 -3.70
N PRO A 24 18.48 7.17 -2.60
CA PRO A 24 19.53 6.16 -2.44
C PRO A 24 19.51 5.13 -3.59
N LYS A 25 20.56 4.30 -3.68
CA LYS A 25 20.63 3.26 -4.72
C LYS A 25 19.41 2.34 -4.66
N GLU A 26 18.68 2.31 -5.76
CA GLU A 26 17.52 1.48 -6.00
C GLU A 26 17.94 0.01 -6.21
N PRO A 27 17.12 -0.97 -5.78
CA PRO A 27 17.35 -2.36 -6.17
C PRO A 27 17.30 -2.48 -7.69
N LYS A 28 18.16 -3.30 -8.28
CA LYS A 28 18.17 -3.52 -9.74
C LYS A 28 17.25 -4.65 -10.18
N LYS A 29 16.89 -5.53 -9.23
CA LYS A 29 16.09 -6.71 -9.50
C LYS A 29 15.15 -6.99 -8.34
N GLU A 30 13.97 -7.49 -8.67
CA GLU A 30 12.98 -7.98 -7.72
C GLU A 30 12.25 -9.20 -8.28
N SER A 31 11.49 -9.87 -7.42
CA SER A 31 10.73 -11.07 -7.77
C SER A 31 9.24 -10.83 -7.51
N PHE A 32 8.37 -11.35 -8.37
CA PHE A 32 6.98 -11.56 -7.98
C PHE A 32 6.92 -12.46 -6.73
N ILE A 33 5.93 -12.24 -5.88
CA ILE A 33 5.70 -13.09 -4.72
C ILE A 33 4.30 -13.71 -4.80
N ARG A 34 4.21 -14.96 -4.35
CA ARG A 34 2.93 -15.62 -4.06
C ARG A 34 2.68 -15.59 -2.57
N ALA A 35 1.42 -15.47 -2.19
CA ALA A 35 0.98 -15.51 -0.80
C ALA A 35 -0.42 -16.11 -0.70
N GLU A 36 -0.81 -16.47 0.52
CA GLU A 36 -2.16 -16.97 0.83
C GLU A 36 -2.83 -16.08 1.88
N ASN A 37 -4.16 -15.95 1.83
CA ASN A 37 -4.90 -15.27 2.89
C ASN A 37 -4.81 -16.08 4.19
N LYS A 38 -4.43 -15.44 5.30
CA LYS A 38 -4.41 -16.10 6.61
C LYS A 38 -5.84 -16.39 7.06
N ALA A 39 -6.19 -17.67 7.13
CA ALA A 39 -7.39 -18.10 7.84
C ALA A 39 -7.16 -18.00 9.35
N PHE A 40 -7.88 -17.09 10.01
CA PHE A 40 -7.80 -16.89 11.45
C PHE A 40 -8.56 -17.98 12.22
N LYS A 41 -8.09 -18.29 13.42
CA LYS A 41 -8.68 -19.25 14.34
C LYS A 41 -8.98 -18.60 15.68
N GLU A 42 -9.88 -19.19 16.46
CA GLU A 42 -10.27 -18.64 17.78
C GLU A 42 -9.06 -18.40 18.71
N GLU A 43 -8.04 -19.25 18.63
CA GLU A 43 -6.78 -19.08 19.36
C GLU A 43 -6.05 -17.77 19.05
N ASP A 44 -6.13 -17.27 17.80
CA ASP A 44 -5.52 -16.01 17.38
C ASP A 44 -6.13 -14.82 18.16
N VAL A 45 -7.45 -14.80 18.34
CA VAL A 45 -8.16 -13.70 19.02
C VAL A 45 -8.22 -13.85 20.53
N GLN A 46 -8.18 -15.07 21.09
CA GLN A 46 -8.15 -15.28 22.54
C GLN A 46 -6.86 -14.78 23.21
N SER A 47 -5.78 -14.69 22.44
CA SER A 47 -4.50 -14.15 22.87
C SER A 47 -4.56 -12.64 23.16
N LEU A 48 -5.50 -11.94 22.50
CA LEU A 48 -5.64 -10.49 22.53
C LEU A 48 -6.26 -10.00 23.85
N LYS A 49 -5.51 -9.19 24.60
CA LYS A 49 -5.93 -8.65 25.90
C LYS A 49 -6.34 -7.17 25.80
N SER A 50 -7.08 -6.68 26.78
CA SER A 50 -7.52 -5.27 26.88
C SER A 50 -8.42 -4.78 25.73
N GLN A 51 -9.06 -5.71 25.03
CA GLN A 51 -9.95 -5.45 23.90
C GLN A 51 -11.01 -6.55 23.77
N THR A 52 -12.01 -6.29 22.95
CA THR A 52 -12.99 -7.27 22.49
C THR A 52 -12.71 -7.52 21.02
N ALA A 53 -12.09 -8.67 20.72
CA ALA A 53 -11.75 -9.09 19.37
C ALA A 53 -12.58 -10.31 18.96
N HIS A 54 -12.98 -10.34 17.70
CA HIS A 54 -13.66 -11.49 17.11
C HIS A 54 -13.26 -11.65 15.64
N ILE A 55 -13.49 -12.84 15.11
CA ILE A 55 -13.28 -13.13 13.70
C ILE A 55 -14.55 -12.73 12.96
N GLN A 56 -14.51 -11.60 12.25
CA GLN A 56 -15.65 -11.10 11.48
C GLN A 56 -15.97 -12.04 10.31
N ASN A 57 -14.92 -12.57 9.68
CA ASN A 57 -14.97 -13.67 8.71
C ASN A 57 -13.64 -14.41 8.72
N MET A 58 -13.56 -15.55 8.01
CA MET A 58 -12.37 -16.42 7.96
C MET A 58 -11.03 -15.68 7.79
N TYR A 59 -11.00 -14.55 7.09
CA TYR A 59 -9.78 -13.80 6.76
C TYR A 59 -9.70 -12.41 7.40
N LYS A 60 -10.57 -12.08 8.36
CA LYS A 60 -10.61 -10.75 8.97
C LYS A 60 -10.95 -10.81 10.46
N ILE A 61 -10.07 -10.21 11.27
CA ILE A 61 -10.32 -9.89 12.66
C ILE A 61 -10.91 -8.48 12.74
N GLU A 62 -11.90 -8.30 13.60
CA GLU A 62 -12.38 -7.00 14.06
C GLU A 62 -12.17 -6.91 15.57
N SER A 63 -11.58 -5.79 16.02
CA SER A 63 -11.25 -5.58 17.42
C SER A 63 -11.62 -4.17 17.87
N LYS A 64 -12.22 -4.08 19.05
CA LYS A 64 -12.53 -2.83 19.74
C LYS A 64 -11.79 -2.76 21.06
N LEU A 65 -11.03 -1.68 21.27
CA LEU A 65 -10.30 -1.48 22.52
C LEU A 65 -11.28 -1.18 23.66
N LYS A 66 -10.95 -1.67 24.87
CA LYS A 66 -11.73 -1.35 26.07
C LYS A 66 -11.57 0.12 26.46
N GLU A 67 -10.35 0.63 26.32
CA GLU A 67 -9.99 2.03 26.52
C GLU A 67 -9.34 2.57 25.24
N PRO A 68 -9.66 3.80 24.80
CA PRO A 68 -9.00 4.40 23.66
C PRO A 68 -7.49 4.47 23.84
N PHE A 69 -6.75 4.15 22.78
CA PHE A 69 -5.28 4.20 22.76
C PHE A 69 -4.82 5.45 22.00
N LEU A 70 -3.76 6.11 22.48
CA LEU A 70 -3.02 7.17 21.78
C LEU A 70 -3.84 8.39 21.31
N ASN A 71 -3.50 9.58 21.79
CA ASN A 71 -3.94 10.82 21.14
C ASN A 71 -3.04 11.11 19.93
N THR A 72 -3.54 10.91 18.71
CA THR A 72 -2.74 11.05 17.47
C THR A 72 -2.40 12.50 17.12
N LYS A 73 -2.86 13.51 17.90
CA LYS A 73 -2.36 14.89 17.78
C LYS A 73 -0.89 15.03 18.19
N SER A 74 -0.35 14.07 18.96
CA SER A 74 1.07 13.97 19.33
C SER A 74 1.72 12.79 18.61
N LEU A 75 1.94 12.95 17.30
CA LEU A 75 2.50 11.93 16.39
C LEU A 75 3.96 11.60 16.73
N SER A 76 4.23 10.52 17.45
CA SER A 76 5.55 9.87 17.37
C SER A 76 5.40 8.47 16.79
N LYS A 77 6.31 8.09 15.88
CA LYS A 77 6.36 6.74 15.27
C LYS A 77 6.43 5.64 16.34
N ASP A 78 7.03 5.94 17.48
CA ASP A 78 7.19 5.01 18.60
C ASP A 78 5.83 4.54 19.15
N LYS A 79 4.82 5.42 19.18
CA LYS A 79 3.49 5.08 19.70
C LYS A 79 2.72 4.10 18.81
N TYR A 80 2.91 4.17 17.50
CA TYR A 80 2.32 3.18 16.59
C TYR A 80 2.99 1.82 16.76
N SER A 81 4.31 1.78 16.98
CA SER A 81 5.03 0.54 17.27
C SER A 81 4.50 -0.11 18.55
N ASP A 82 4.27 0.68 19.61
CA ASP A 82 3.67 0.21 20.87
C ASP A 82 2.26 -0.37 20.66
N PHE A 83 1.42 0.31 19.87
CA PHE A 83 0.09 -0.21 19.53
C PHE A 83 0.18 -1.57 18.83
N LEU A 84 0.93 -1.63 17.73
CA LEU A 84 1.07 -2.84 16.92
C LEU A 84 1.61 -4.00 17.76
N LYS A 85 2.62 -3.77 18.59
CA LYS A 85 3.26 -4.80 19.40
C LYS A 85 2.34 -5.36 20.49
N ASN A 86 1.54 -4.51 21.13
CA ASN A 86 0.82 -4.88 22.36
C ASN A 86 -0.65 -5.25 22.11
N TYR A 87 -1.25 -4.74 21.03
CA TYR A 87 -2.69 -4.91 20.77
C TYR A 87 -2.98 -5.70 19.50
N VAL A 88 -2.04 -5.81 18.57
CA VAL A 88 -2.31 -6.45 17.28
C VAL A 88 -1.58 -7.79 17.21
N LEU A 89 -2.29 -8.83 16.78
CA LEU A 89 -1.69 -10.13 16.49
C LEU A 89 -0.60 -9.96 15.44
N ASP A 90 0.63 -10.39 15.75
CA ASP A 90 1.76 -10.26 14.82
C ASP A 90 1.97 -8.82 14.28
N GLY A 91 1.62 -7.79 15.06
CA GLY A 91 1.65 -6.40 14.61
C GLY A 91 3.03 -5.90 14.15
N GLN A 92 4.12 -6.53 14.60
CA GLN A 92 5.49 -6.26 14.13
C GLN A 92 5.70 -6.55 12.63
N LYS A 93 4.81 -7.33 12.01
CA LYS A 93 4.82 -7.58 10.57
C LYS A 93 4.25 -6.41 9.77
N TYR A 94 3.74 -5.37 10.41
CA TYR A 94 3.12 -4.22 9.75
C TYR A 94 3.93 -2.95 10.01
N GLU A 95 3.78 -1.98 9.11
CA GLU A 95 4.32 -0.64 9.27
C GLU A 95 3.30 0.43 8.89
N PHE A 96 3.51 1.65 9.38
CA PHE A 96 2.66 2.79 9.03
C PHE A 96 2.69 3.02 7.51
N GLY A 97 1.52 3.02 6.88
CA GLY A 97 1.35 3.33 5.47
C GLY A 97 0.81 4.74 5.25
N ALA A 98 -0.42 4.98 5.71
CA ALA A 98 -1.15 6.22 5.44
C ALA A 98 -2.10 6.59 6.57
N MET A 99 -2.56 7.84 6.56
CA MET A 99 -3.65 8.33 7.40
C MET A 99 -4.59 9.15 6.52
N LYS A 100 -5.87 8.79 6.50
CA LYS A 100 -6.91 9.41 5.66
C LYS A 100 -8.27 9.25 6.32
N ASP A 101 -9.15 10.25 6.25
CA ASP A 101 -10.57 10.14 6.64
C ASP A 101 -10.79 9.51 8.04
N SER A 102 -10.03 9.98 9.05
CA SER A 102 -10.04 9.45 10.43
C SER A 102 -9.60 7.98 10.57
N LYS A 103 -8.97 7.42 9.54
CA LYS A 103 -8.37 6.09 9.55
C LYS A 103 -6.85 6.14 9.49
N ILE A 104 -6.23 5.13 10.08
CA ILE A 104 -4.79 4.86 9.94
C ILE A 104 -4.62 3.48 9.30
N TYR A 105 -3.84 3.44 8.23
CA TYR A 105 -3.54 2.22 7.50
C TYR A 105 -2.14 1.76 7.86
N PHE A 106 -2.03 0.50 8.27
CA PHE A 106 -0.75 -0.19 8.40
C PHE A 106 -0.66 -1.30 7.37
N PHE A 107 0.44 -1.33 6.64
CA PHE A 107 0.69 -2.31 5.59
C PHE A 107 1.56 -3.44 6.11
N GLN A 108 1.16 -4.68 5.83
CA GLN A 108 2.01 -5.82 6.10
C GLN A 108 3.29 -5.73 5.27
N LYS A 109 4.41 -6.20 5.83
CA LYS A 109 5.72 -6.20 5.18
C LYS A 109 6.13 -7.60 4.76
N TYR A 110 6.86 -7.68 3.64
CA TYR A 110 7.65 -8.82 3.23
C TYR A 110 9.09 -8.38 3.01
N LYS A 111 10.06 -8.97 3.74
CA LYS A 111 11.48 -8.58 3.68
C LYS A 111 11.69 -7.05 3.76
N ASP A 112 11.02 -6.43 4.74
CA ASP A 112 11.02 -4.98 5.00
C ASP A 112 10.48 -4.09 3.87
N LYS A 113 9.72 -4.67 2.94
CA LYS A 113 8.99 -3.95 1.90
C LYS A 113 7.48 -4.02 2.17
N PRO A 114 6.75 -2.89 2.14
CA PRO A 114 5.31 -2.88 2.38
C PRO A 114 4.55 -3.56 1.25
N ILE A 115 3.39 -4.10 1.61
CA ILE A 115 2.36 -4.56 0.68
C ILE A 115 1.30 -3.47 0.61
N PHE A 116 1.36 -2.67 -0.46
CA PHE A 116 0.53 -1.48 -0.62
C PHE A 116 -0.93 -1.84 -0.85
N TYR A 117 -1.83 -1.26 -0.03
CA TYR A 117 -3.29 -1.26 -0.23
C TYR A 117 -3.89 -2.61 -0.65
N ASN A 118 -3.44 -3.70 -0.03
CA ASN A 118 -4.03 -5.02 -0.21
C ASN A 118 -5.03 -5.30 0.91
N ASP A 119 -6.30 -5.50 0.55
CA ASP A 119 -7.42 -5.75 1.48
C ASP A 119 -7.26 -7.01 2.34
N GLN A 120 -6.26 -7.84 2.06
CA GLN A 120 -5.91 -9.05 2.82
C GLN A 120 -4.55 -8.95 3.54
N ALA A 121 -3.87 -7.80 3.49
CA ALA A 121 -2.53 -7.60 4.06
C ALA A 121 -2.40 -6.27 4.82
N MET A 122 -3.47 -5.83 5.48
CA MET A 122 -3.50 -4.54 6.16
C MET A 122 -4.21 -4.55 7.51
N ILE A 123 -3.85 -3.57 8.35
CA ILE A 123 -4.61 -3.16 9.51
C ILE A 123 -5.21 -1.79 9.21
N VAL A 124 -6.50 -1.65 9.46
CA VAL A 124 -7.21 -0.37 9.34
C VAL A 124 -7.71 0.00 10.72
N VAL A 125 -7.14 1.06 11.27
CA VAL A 125 -7.49 1.65 12.55
C VAL A 125 -8.53 2.73 12.34
N GLU A 126 -9.54 2.76 13.19
CA GLU A 126 -10.54 3.82 13.27
C GLU A 126 -10.23 4.75 14.44
N LEU A 127 -10.29 6.07 14.19
CA LEU A 127 -10.11 7.11 15.19
C LEU A 127 -11.46 7.72 15.59
N ASN A 128 -11.60 8.06 16.87
CA ASN A 128 -12.73 8.86 17.34
C ASN A 128 -12.53 10.37 17.07
N GLU A 129 -13.53 11.19 17.42
CA GLU A 129 -13.50 12.66 17.25
C GLU A 129 -12.35 13.36 18.01
N LYS A 130 -11.79 12.70 19.04
CA LYS A 130 -10.64 13.19 19.79
C LYS A 130 -9.31 12.75 19.17
N ASN A 131 -9.35 12.09 18.01
CA ASN A 131 -8.22 11.49 17.31
C ASN A 131 -7.55 10.37 18.12
N GLU A 132 -8.33 9.62 18.90
CA GLU A 132 -7.88 8.46 19.66
C GLU A 132 -8.25 7.16 18.94
N LEU A 133 -7.36 6.17 18.99
CA LEU A 133 -7.57 4.84 18.41
C LEU A 133 -8.58 4.07 19.25
N VAL A 134 -9.70 3.66 18.63
CA VAL A 134 -10.80 2.98 19.34
C VAL A 134 -11.05 1.56 18.85
N SER A 135 -10.78 1.29 17.58
CA SER A 135 -10.97 -0.03 16.98
C SER A 135 -10.06 -0.22 15.79
N TYR A 136 -9.89 -1.47 15.38
CA TYR A 136 -9.22 -1.80 14.14
C TYR A 136 -9.78 -3.07 13.51
N THR A 137 -9.60 -3.18 12.20
CA THR A 137 -9.68 -4.46 11.49
C THR A 137 -8.29 -4.92 11.11
N GLN A 138 -8.09 -6.23 11.07
CA GLN A 138 -6.83 -6.84 10.68
C GLN A 138 -7.06 -7.95 9.66
N THR A 139 -6.26 -7.91 8.60
CA THR A 139 -6.10 -8.97 7.61
C THR A 139 -4.62 -9.29 7.45
N MET A 140 -4.30 -10.54 7.10
CA MET A 140 -2.91 -10.98 7.00
C MET A 140 -2.72 -11.95 5.83
N LEU A 141 -1.59 -11.83 5.15
CA LEU A 141 -1.07 -12.85 4.25
C LEU A 141 -0.11 -13.80 4.97
N THR A 142 -0.15 -15.06 4.59
CA THR A 142 0.79 -16.12 5.00
C THR A 142 1.51 -16.70 3.77
N ASP A 143 2.49 -17.56 4.00
CA ASP A 143 3.19 -18.33 2.95
C ASP A 143 3.83 -17.49 1.83
N LEU A 144 4.25 -16.26 2.17
CA LEU A 144 4.88 -15.32 1.24
C LEU A 144 6.20 -15.89 0.70
N LYS A 145 6.23 -16.19 -0.60
CA LYS A 145 7.35 -16.84 -1.27
C LYS A 145 7.59 -16.18 -2.63
N GLU A 146 8.85 -15.93 -2.96
CA GLU A 146 9.22 -15.49 -4.30
C GLU A 146 8.86 -16.56 -5.35
N MET A 147 8.34 -16.10 -6.49
CA MET A 147 7.97 -16.95 -7.62
C MET A 147 9.13 -17.13 -8.58
N GLY A 148 9.29 -18.34 -9.11
CA GLY A 148 10.34 -18.69 -10.08
C GLY A 148 10.98 -20.04 -9.74
N GLU A 149 11.35 -20.81 -10.77
CA GLU A 149 11.89 -22.17 -10.63
C GLU A 149 13.37 -22.18 -10.23
N SER A 150 14.11 -21.11 -10.56
CA SER A 150 15.51 -20.88 -10.23
C SER A 150 15.75 -19.45 -9.78
N GLU A 151 16.89 -19.17 -9.13
CA GLU A 151 17.28 -17.82 -8.72
C GLU A 151 17.30 -16.82 -9.90
N LYS A 152 17.66 -17.27 -11.11
CA LYS A 152 17.65 -16.42 -12.31
C LYS A 152 16.23 -16.08 -12.80
N THR A 153 15.27 -16.98 -12.61
CA THR A 153 13.87 -16.76 -13.01
C THR A 153 13.05 -16.08 -11.93
N LYS A 154 13.54 -16.07 -10.68
CA LYS A 154 12.93 -15.31 -9.58
C LYS A 154 13.17 -13.83 -9.76
N GLN A 155 14.42 -13.44 -9.95
CA GLN A 155 14.83 -12.04 -10.00
C GLN A 155 14.77 -11.47 -11.41
N GLN A 156 13.81 -10.57 -11.64
CA GLN A 156 13.65 -9.83 -12.88
C GLN A 156 14.20 -8.42 -12.73
N GLU A 157 14.74 -7.87 -13.81
CA GLU A 157 15.17 -6.46 -13.83
C GLU A 157 13.97 -5.55 -13.62
N ILE A 158 14.17 -4.50 -12.82
CA ILE A 158 13.12 -3.50 -12.58
C ILE A 158 13.51 -2.17 -13.23
N ILE A 159 12.48 -1.43 -13.63
CA ILE A 159 12.63 -0.05 -14.09
C ILE A 159 13.10 0.84 -12.93
N THR A 160 13.75 1.96 -13.27
CA THR A 160 14.14 2.96 -12.27
C THR A 160 12.93 3.78 -11.79
N ALA A 161 13.04 4.46 -10.64
CA ALA A 161 12.02 5.41 -10.22
C ALA A 161 11.79 6.54 -11.25
N GLN A 162 12.84 6.94 -11.97
CA GLN A 162 12.75 7.93 -13.05
C GLN A 162 11.87 7.42 -14.20
N THR A 163 12.10 6.18 -14.64
CA THR A 163 11.25 5.54 -15.66
C THR A 163 9.81 5.36 -15.17
N ALA A 164 9.61 5.07 -13.88
CA ALA A 164 8.26 5.03 -13.31
C ALA A 164 7.56 6.41 -13.35
N LEU A 165 8.28 7.50 -13.09
CA LEU A 165 7.77 8.87 -13.21
C LEU A 165 7.42 9.22 -14.67
N GLU A 166 8.27 8.85 -15.62
CA GLU A 166 7.99 8.99 -17.05
C GLU A 166 6.69 8.28 -17.44
N ASN A 167 6.50 7.03 -16.97
CA ASN A 167 5.27 6.27 -17.23
C ASN A 167 4.02 6.96 -16.65
N LEU A 168 4.11 7.53 -15.45
CA LEU A 168 3.01 8.30 -14.86
C LEU A 168 2.66 9.53 -15.69
N TYR A 169 3.65 10.27 -16.16
CA TYR A 169 3.45 11.44 -17.00
C TYR A 169 2.85 11.06 -18.36
N LEU A 170 3.37 10.02 -19.02
CA LEU A 170 2.84 9.51 -20.29
C LEU A 170 1.38 9.00 -20.17
N LYS A 171 0.96 8.59 -18.97
CA LYS A 171 -0.42 8.19 -18.65
C LYS A 171 -1.28 9.35 -18.11
N ASN A 172 -0.78 10.59 -18.16
CA ASN A 172 -1.44 11.79 -17.65
C ASN A 172 -1.86 11.69 -16.18
N LYS A 173 -1.11 10.94 -15.35
CA LYS A 173 -1.39 10.77 -13.92
C LYS A 173 -0.71 11.82 -13.05
N VAL A 174 0.41 12.37 -13.53
CA VAL A 174 1.12 13.46 -12.87
C VAL A 174 0.96 14.72 -13.69
N HIS A 175 0.62 15.82 -13.01
CA HIS A 175 0.44 17.14 -13.63
C HIS A 175 1.63 18.05 -13.35
N GLY A 176 1.69 19.19 -14.05
CA GLY A 176 2.76 20.17 -13.87
C GLY A 176 2.88 20.69 -12.43
N ASN A 177 4.09 21.13 -12.06
CA ASN A 177 4.48 21.54 -10.70
C ASN A 177 4.42 20.40 -9.65
N THR A 178 4.67 19.16 -10.06
CA THR A 178 4.78 18.02 -9.14
C THR A 178 6.23 17.77 -8.74
N HIS A 179 6.50 17.65 -7.45
CA HIS A 179 7.80 17.21 -6.94
C HIS A 179 7.64 15.86 -6.22
N VAL A 180 8.32 14.83 -6.73
CA VAL A 180 8.43 13.52 -6.08
C VAL A 180 9.56 13.59 -5.05
N LYS A 181 9.20 13.46 -3.77
CA LYS A 181 10.12 13.59 -2.63
C LYS A 181 10.61 12.27 -2.05
N GLU A 182 9.92 11.17 -2.33
CA GLU A 182 10.28 9.83 -1.86
C GLU A 182 9.93 8.81 -2.94
N ALA A 183 10.80 7.81 -3.14
CA ALA A 183 10.53 6.64 -3.96
C ALA A 183 10.85 5.38 -3.14
N GLN A 184 9.90 4.45 -3.07
CA GLN A 184 10.02 3.22 -2.30
C GLN A 184 9.55 2.02 -3.12
N ILE A 185 10.29 0.92 -3.03
CA ILE A 185 9.84 -0.38 -3.54
C ILE A 185 9.00 -1.10 -2.48
N GLY A 186 7.86 -1.62 -2.92
CA GLY A 186 6.97 -2.51 -2.18
C GLY A 186 6.36 -3.57 -3.10
N TYR A 187 5.23 -4.13 -2.67
CA TYR A 187 4.45 -5.08 -3.45
C TYR A 187 3.00 -4.64 -3.52
N ALA A 188 2.34 -4.93 -4.64
CA ALA A 188 0.90 -4.72 -4.79
C ALA A 188 0.29 -5.82 -5.67
N THR A 189 -1.01 -6.03 -5.55
CA THR A 189 -1.75 -6.85 -6.51
C THR A 189 -2.12 -6.00 -7.73
N LEU A 190 -2.02 -6.59 -8.93
CA LEU A 190 -2.43 -5.90 -10.17
C LEU A 190 -3.95 -5.74 -10.24
N THR A 191 -4.68 -6.69 -9.67
CA THR A 191 -6.15 -6.69 -9.62
C THR A 191 -6.60 -7.17 -8.26
N ALA A 192 -7.64 -6.55 -7.72
CA ALA A 192 -8.34 -7.08 -6.57
C ALA A 192 -8.85 -8.49 -6.90
N SER A 193 -8.48 -9.47 -6.07
CA SER A 193 -8.91 -10.85 -6.22
C SER A 193 -9.45 -11.34 -4.89
N THR A 194 -10.55 -12.09 -4.94
CA THR A 194 -11.12 -12.80 -3.78
C THR A 194 -10.52 -14.20 -3.62
N SER A 195 -9.58 -14.58 -4.49
CA SER A 195 -8.83 -15.83 -4.38
C SER A 195 -8.04 -15.89 -3.07
N ASN A 196 -7.96 -17.08 -2.48
CA ASN A 196 -7.06 -17.36 -1.37
C ASN A 196 -5.60 -17.13 -1.77
N ASN A 197 -5.23 -17.54 -2.99
CA ASN A 197 -3.88 -17.42 -3.50
C ASN A 197 -3.74 -16.11 -4.27
N GLN A 198 -2.74 -15.33 -3.90
CA GLN A 198 -2.44 -14.03 -4.48
C GLN A 198 -1.06 -14.01 -5.12
N VAL A 199 -0.95 -13.28 -6.22
CA VAL A 199 0.32 -12.91 -6.85
C VAL A 199 0.50 -11.41 -6.68
N LEU A 200 1.62 -11.01 -6.12
CA LEU A 200 1.96 -9.61 -5.89
C LEU A 200 3.19 -9.23 -6.70
N ALA A 201 3.08 -8.11 -7.41
CA ALA A 201 4.12 -7.56 -8.26
C ALA A 201 4.99 -6.56 -7.47
N PRO A 202 6.31 -6.56 -7.67
CA PRO A 202 7.17 -5.46 -7.24
C PRO A 202 6.64 -4.12 -7.76
N THR A 203 6.58 -3.12 -6.90
CA THR A 203 5.87 -1.87 -7.17
C THR A 203 6.66 -0.68 -6.66
N TRP A 204 6.85 0.32 -7.51
CA TRP A 204 7.28 1.66 -7.10
C TRP A 204 6.10 2.40 -6.47
N ASN A 205 6.30 2.94 -5.26
CA ASN A 205 5.51 4.03 -4.71
C ASN A 205 6.31 5.33 -4.82
N LEU A 206 5.83 6.27 -5.63
CA LEU A 206 6.38 7.61 -5.77
C LEU A 206 5.51 8.60 -5.00
N LYS A 207 6.06 9.16 -3.93
CA LYS A 207 5.33 10.08 -3.04
C LYS A 207 5.72 11.52 -3.31
N THR A 208 4.72 12.37 -3.47
CA THR A 208 4.89 13.80 -3.74
C THR A 208 4.96 14.62 -2.46
N GLU A 209 5.43 15.87 -2.58
CA GLU A 209 5.38 16.86 -1.49
C GLU A 209 3.95 17.09 -0.98
N GLN A 210 2.97 17.03 -1.89
CA GLN A 210 1.55 17.14 -1.60
C GLN A 210 0.98 15.87 -0.93
N LYS A 211 1.84 14.92 -0.54
CA LYS A 211 1.48 13.64 0.10
C LYS A 211 0.58 12.74 -0.76
N GLN A 212 0.58 12.94 -2.07
CA GLN A 212 -0.04 12.01 -3.01
C GLN A 212 0.95 10.88 -3.33
N ASP A 213 0.46 9.64 -3.26
CA ASP A 213 1.20 8.43 -3.61
C ASP A 213 0.80 7.99 -5.04
N PHE A 214 1.79 7.59 -5.85
CA PHE A 214 1.60 7.04 -7.18
C PHE A 214 2.25 5.67 -7.29
N PHE A 215 1.55 4.72 -7.92
CA PHE A 215 2.00 3.34 -7.97
C PHE A 215 2.28 2.88 -9.40
N VAL A 216 3.43 2.26 -9.61
CA VAL A 216 3.85 1.73 -10.91
C VAL A 216 4.44 0.34 -10.70
N ASN A 217 3.97 -0.66 -11.45
CA ASN A 217 4.59 -1.98 -11.51
C ASN A 217 6.06 -1.81 -11.90
N ALA A 218 6.97 -2.28 -11.06
CA ALA A 218 8.40 -2.05 -11.22
C ALA A 218 9.02 -2.92 -12.33
N ILE A 219 8.35 -3.97 -12.79
CA ILE A 219 8.83 -4.84 -13.88
C ILE A 219 8.20 -4.40 -15.20
N GLU A 220 6.88 -4.28 -15.24
CA GLU A 220 6.13 -4.03 -16.48
C GLU A 220 5.93 -2.54 -16.79
N GLY A 221 6.17 -1.66 -15.81
CA GLY A 221 5.96 -0.22 -15.95
C GLY A 221 4.50 0.22 -16.01
N GLN A 222 3.55 -0.70 -15.76
CA GLN A 222 2.13 -0.39 -15.72
C GLN A 222 1.80 0.52 -14.53
N VAL A 223 1.11 1.63 -14.80
CA VAL A 223 0.56 2.49 -13.75
C VAL A 223 -0.64 1.82 -13.09
N MET A 224 -0.69 1.85 -11.76
CA MET A 224 -1.69 1.16 -10.96
C MET A 224 -2.50 2.16 -10.12
N GLU A 225 -3.79 1.87 -9.96
CA GLU A 225 -4.69 2.63 -9.10
C GLU A 225 -4.91 1.82 -7.82
N LEU A 226 -4.22 2.24 -6.75
CA LEU A 226 -4.30 1.64 -5.43
C LEU A 226 -4.87 2.64 -4.42
N GLY A 227 -5.42 2.15 -3.33
CA GLY A 227 -6.05 2.97 -2.29
C GLY A 227 -7.47 2.52 -1.98
N GLU A 228 -8.17 3.28 -1.15
CA GLU A 228 -9.62 3.11 -1.03
C GLU A 228 -10.23 3.40 -2.40
N ARG A 229 -10.74 2.33 -3.04
CA ARG A 229 -11.71 2.45 -4.11
C ARG A 229 -12.93 3.10 -3.46
N GLU A 230 -13.23 4.36 -3.81
CA GLU A 230 -14.58 4.87 -3.59
C GLU A 230 -15.51 3.81 -4.18
N ASN A 231 -16.43 3.29 -3.35
CA ASN A 231 -17.39 2.27 -3.76
C ASN A 231 -18.03 2.71 -5.08
N GLN A 232 -17.58 2.15 -6.20
CA GLN A 232 -18.47 2.00 -7.33
C GLN A 232 -19.46 0.96 -6.86
N VAL A 233 -20.57 1.46 -6.33
CA VAL A 233 -21.77 0.67 -6.11
C VAL A 233 -22.11 0.10 -7.49
N VAL A 234 -21.69 -1.14 -7.72
CA VAL A 234 -22.25 -1.94 -8.82
C VAL A 234 -23.63 -2.29 -8.30
N ASP A 235 -24.59 -1.45 -8.65
CA ASP A 235 -25.99 -1.76 -8.42
C ASP A 235 -26.33 -2.95 -9.33
N GLU A 236 -26.29 -4.17 -8.78
CA GLU A 236 -26.45 -5.41 -9.54
C GLU A 236 -27.84 -5.56 -10.18
N HIS A 237 -28.75 -4.58 -10.10
CA HIS A 237 -30.13 -4.74 -10.55
C HIS A 237 -30.60 -3.77 -11.65
N THR A 238 -29.79 -2.83 -12.14
CA THR A 238 -30.18 -2.06 -13.33
C THR A 238 -28.99 -1.74 -14.23
N GLY A 239 -28.80 -2.50 -15.31
CA GLY A 239 -27.76 -2.27 -16.31
C GLY A 239 -27.97 -0.99 -17.14
N VAL A 240 -27.98 0.19 -16.52
CA VAL A 240 -28.07 1.48 -17.21
C VAL A 240 -27.18 2.53 -16.54
N ARG A 241 -26.22 3.07 -17.31
CA ARG A 241 -25.42 4.23 -16.92
C ARG A 241 -26.28 5.50 -16.96
N LYS A 242 -26.44 6.19 -15.83
CA LYS A 242 -26.86 7.59 -15.82
C LYS A 242 -25.66 8.48 -15.48
N ASN A 243 -25.23 9.26 -16.47
CA ASN A 243 -24.34 10.40 -16.24
C ASN A 243 -25.14 11.48 -15.50
N GLY A 244 -24.87 11.64 -14.21
CA GLY A 244 -25.35 12.77 -13.42
C GLY A 244 -24.36 13.91 -13.48
N VAL A 245 -24.57 14.83 -14.43
CA VAL A 245 -24.06 16.21 -14.29
C VAL A 245 -25.09 16.96 -13.45
N ALA A 246 -24.65 17.67 -12.40
CA ALA A 246 -25.44 18.74 -11.81
C ALA A 246 -24.53 19.76 -11.10
N PHE A 247 -24.43 20.92 -11.77
CA PHE A 247 -24.25 22.31 -11.32
C PHE A 247 -23.31 22.64 -10.16
#